data_AF-A0A662Q8E3-F1
#
_entry.id   AF-A0A662Q8E3-F1
#
_cell.length_a   1.000
_cell.length_b   1.000
_cell.length_c   1.000
_cell.angle_alpha   90.00
_cell.angle_beta   90.00
_cell.angle_gamma   90.00
#
_symmetry.space_group_name_H-M   'P 1'
#
loop_
_entity.id
_entity.type
_entity.pdbx_description
1 polymer ?
#
loop_
_entity_poly.entity_id
_entity_poly.type
_entity_poly.pdbx_seq_one_letter_code
_entity_poly.pdbx_strand_id
1 'polypeptide(L)'
;MAIHCEVVDDRGLPIMIRYEGKSRRPLRITSEDDVIKIIDRYAEFKPRAFYATAHIYSNINYPEDVFTRENILASSPTWDIDLKDGSWKDVIQKASEIIDLLEREGVINSVFVKWSGRGAHVHINPHAFSEDIRKKIDPLDIAYSITQYIVNRLRPSLSVAVENKIDIQRVFTAPLSFHRTVNRVAVCIPPDLVNEFDISWTDSRDFKHFPDSWRKFVLGEGDELAEKAFFAIGPYIAGRSRRRKHKPLDQEILEAFRRFGEEL
;
A
#
# COMPACT_ATOMS: atom_id res chain seq x y z
N MET A 1 -0.38 8.50 9.39
CA MET A 1 -1.54 7.57 9.51
C MET A 1 -2.82 8.27 9.06
N ALA A 2 -3.96 7.59 9.07
CA ALA A 2 -5.28 8.21 8.92
C ALA A 2 -6.31 7.56 9.85
N ILE A 3 -7.37 8.28 10.18
CA ILE A 3 -8.48 7.81 10.99
C ILE A 3 -9.75 8.04 10.19
N HIS A 4 -10.50 6.97 9.92
CA HIS A 4 -11.83 7.05 9.37
C HIS A 4 -12.84 7.12 10.51
N CYS A 5 -13.75 8.08 10.40
CA CYS A 5 -14.74 8.43 11.39
C CYS A 5 -16.14 7.96 10.93
N GLU A 6 -17.08 7.76 11.85
CA GLU A 6 -18.47 7.45 11.48
C GLU A 6 -19.26 8.70 11.10
N VAL A 7 -18.87 9.85 11.62
CA VAL A 7 -19.45 11.14 11.22
C VAL A 7 -19.06 11.45 9.78
N VAL A 8 -20.03 11.99 9.03
CA VAL A 8 -19.89 12.41 7.63
C VAL A 8 -19.72 13.92 7.51
N ASP A 9 -19.07 14.37 6.45
CA ASP A 9 -18.96 15.77 6.07
C ASP A 9 -20.28 16.30 5.46
N ASP A 10 -20.27 17.57 5.07
CA ASP A 10 -21.38 18.28 4.42
C ASP A 10 -21.80 17.67 3.08
N ARG A 11 -20.95 16.84 2.47
CA ARG A 11 -21.23 16.10 1.23
C ARG A 11 -21.68 14.67 1.50
N GLY A 12 -21.90 14.30 2.77
CA GLY A 12 -22.29 12.96 3.17
C GLY A 12 -21.17 11.92 3.09
N LEU A 13 -19.91 12.35 2.95
CA LEU A 13 -18.75 11.45 2.91
C LEU A 13 -18.17 11.26 4.31
N PRO A 14 -17.81 10.03 4.72
CA PRO A 14 -17.18 9.82 6.02
C PRO A 14 -15.91 10.66 6.20
N ILE A 15 -15.78 11.28 7.37
CA ILE A 15 -14.62 12.12 7.69
C ILE A 15 -13.37 11.24 7.81
N MET A 16 -12.30 11.64 7.12
CA MET A 16 -10.97 11.05 7.27
C MET A 16 -9.98 12.07 7.82
N ILE A 17 -9.46 11.82 9.02
CA ILE A 17 -8.49 12.69 9.69
C ILE A 17 -7.09 12.16 9.42
N ARG A 18 -6.23 12.99 8.82
CA ARG A 18 -4.82 12.68 8.54
C ARG A 18 -3.83 13.63 9.22
N TYR A 19 -4.31 14.80 9.66
CA TYR A 19 -3.49 15.89 10.14
C TYR A 19 -4.11 16.51 11.39
N GLU A 20 -3.27 17.00 12.30
CA GLU A 20 -3.68 17.66 13.53
C GLU A 20 -4.14 19.09 13.27
N GLY A 21 -5.43 19.36 13.44
CA GLY A 21 -6.01 20.71 13.55
C GLY A 21 -5.41 21.76 12.61
N LYS A 22 -5.02 22.91 13.18
CA LYS A 22 -4.41 24.03 12.44
C LYS A 22 -2.91 23.85 12.16
N SER A 23 -2.18 23.10 13.00
CA SER A 23 -0.75 22.85 12.77
C SER A 23 -0.53 22.01 11.51
N ARG A 24 -1.57 21.27 11.08
CA ARG A 24 -1.56 20.39 9.92
C ARG A 24 -0.46 19.32 10.02
N ARG A 25 0.06 19.06 11.21
CA ARG A 25 1.07 18.02 11.43
C ARG A 25 0.48 16.65 11.07
N PRO A 26 1.17 15.79 10.30
CA PRO A 26 0.70 14.44 10.03
C PRO A 26 0.45 13.68 11.33
N LEU A 27 -0.69 12.98 11.41
CA LEU A 27 -0.98 12.13 12.55
C LEU A 27 0.05 10.99 12.65
N ARG A 28 0.46 10.71 13.88
CA ARG A 28 1.39 9.65 14.25
C ARG A 28 1.00 9.01 15.58
N ILE A 29 1.26 7.73 15.71
CA ILE A 29 1.20 6.97 16.96
C ILE A 29 2.63 6.53 17.25
N THR A 30 3.15 6.90 18.41
CA THR A 30 4.49 6.52 18.88
C THR A 30 4.44 5.64 20.12
N SER A 31 3.27 5.54 20.76
CA SER A 31 3.00 4.72 21.93
C SER A 31 1.54 4.27 21.96
N GLU A 32 1.21 3.24 22.74
CA GLU A 32 -0.18 2.78 22.92
C GLU A 32 -1.09 3.89 23.49
N ASP A 33 -0.56 4.73 24.37
CA ASP A 33 -1.28 5.87 24.97
C ASP A 33 -1.69 6.93 23.92
N ASP A 34 -0.93 7.07 22.84
CA ASP A 34 -1.31 7.96 21.73
C ASP A 34 -2.62 7.50 21.06
N VAL A 35 -2.92 6.19 21.07
CA VAL A 35 -4.18 5.66 20.50
C VAL A 35 -5.36 6.18 21.32
N ILE A 36 -5.29 6.07 22.65
CA ILE A 36 -6.35 6.55 23.55
C ILE A 36 -6.51 8.06 23.42
N LYS A 37 -5.41 8.81 23.47
CA LYS A 37 -5.42 10.28 23.27
C LYS A 37 -6.06 10.70 21.95
N ILE A 38 -5.81 9.96 20.88
CA ILE A 38 -6.39 10.21 19.57
C ILE A 38 -7.90 9.93 19.58
N ILE A 39 -8.35 8.82 20.17
CA ILE A 39 -9.77 8.48 20.28
C ILE A 39 -10.51 9.58 21.05
N ASP A 40 -9.98 9.98 22.21
CA ASP A 40 -10.59 11.01 23.06
C ASP A 40 -10.61 12.37 22.37
N ARG A 41 -9.50 12.76 21.74
CA ARG A 41 -9.38 14.04 21.03
C ARG A 41 -10.42 14.17 19.90
N TYR A 42 -10.70 13.09 19.20
CA TYR A 42 -11.60 13.08 18.04
C TYR A 42 -12.94 12.41 18.33
N ALA A 43 -13.31 12.24 19.61
CA ALA A 43 -14.50 11.50 20.03
C ALA A 43 -15.80 12.04 19.39
N GLU A 44 -15.89 13.36 19.16
CA GLU A 44 -17.04 13.99 18.48
C GLU A 44 -17.28 13.44 17.07
N PHE A 45 -16.20 13.00 16.38
CA PHE A 45 -16.28 12.43 15.04
C PHE A 45 -16.52 10.91 15.05
N LYS A 46 -16.49 10.28 16.23
CA LYS A 46 -16.60 8.82 16.41
C LYS A 46 -15.53 8.07 15.58
N PRO A 47 -14.26 8.10 16.01
CA PRO A 47 -13.17 7.37 15.35
C PRO A 47 -13.52 5.88 15.26
N ARG A 48 -13.44 5.32 14.05
CA ARG A 48 -13.83 3.93 13.80
C ARG A 48 -12.68 3.06 13.34
N ALA A 49 -11.95 3.50 12.33
CA ALA A 49 -10.91 2.70 11.70
C ALA A 49 -9.61 3.48 11.56
N PHE A 50 -8.50 2.83 11.90
CA PHE A 50 -7.14 3.34 11.82
C PHE A 50 -6.46 2.79 10.58
N TYR A 51 -5.71 3.65 9.89
CA TYR A 51 -4.98 3.33 8.68
C TYR A 51 -3.53 3.76 8.80
N ALA A 52 -2.61 2.93 8.31
CA ALA A 52 -1.19 3.22 8.24
C ALA A 52 -0.75 3.31 6.78
N THR A 53 0.31 4.08 6.54
CA THR A 53 0.96 4.11 5.22
C THR A 53 1.72 2.79 4.98
N ALA A 54 1.96 2.45 3.72
CA ALA A 54 2.91 1.38 3.35
C ALA A 54 4.37 1.86 3.35
N HIS A 55 4.59 3.16 3.58
CA HIS A 55 5.89 3.83 3.51
C HIS A 55 6.50 4.00 4.89
N ILE A 56 7.83 3.89 4.97
CA ILE A 56 8.63 4.32 6.10
C ILE A 56 9.27 5.65 5.71
N TYR A 57 9.01 6.69 6.49
CA TYR A 57 9.53 8.02 6.26
C TYR A 57 10.71 8.32 7.20
N SER A 58 11.64 9.18 6.77
CA SER A 58 12.72 9.64 7.66
C SER A 58 12.20 10.54 8.79
N ASN A 59 11.21 11.37 8.48
CA ASN A 59 10.54 12.24 9.44
C ASN A 59 9.09 12.56 8.97
N ILE A 60 8.24 12.99 9.91
CA ILE A 60 6.81 13.29 9.68
C ILE A 60 6.34 14.46 10.55
N ASN A 61 7.07 15.57 10.48
CA ASN A 61 6.82 16.77 11.28
C ASN A 61 5.90 17.77 10.58
N TYR A 62 5.88 17.77 9.25
CA TYR A 62 5.14 18.70 8.41
C TYR A 62 4.29 17.97 7.35
N PRO A 63 3.22 18.59 6.83
CA PRO A 63 2.38 17.97 5.81
C PRO A 63 3.15 17.45 4.59
N GLU A 64 4.12 18.22 4.13
CA GLU A 64 4.99 17.93 2.98
C GLU A 64 5.82 16.64 3.14
N ASP A 65 6.11 16.24 4.37
CA ASP A 65 6.93 15.06 4.65
C ASP A 65 6.27 13.78 4.10
N VAL A 66 4.94 13.69 4.14
CA VAL A 66 4.22 12.52 3.62
C VAL A 66 3.97 12.56 2.11
N PHE A 67 4.38 13.65 1.44
CA PHE A 67 4.29 13.84 -0.01
C PHE A 67 5.66 13.83 -0.69
N THR A 68 6.73 14.09 0.07
CA THR A 68 8.10 14.12 -0.43
C THR A 68 8.61 12.71 -0.66
N ARG A 69 8.89 12.38 -1.91
CA ARG A 69 9.33 11.05 -2.33
C ARG A 69 10.70 10.70 -1.74
N GLU A 70 11.60 11.67 -1.70
CA GLU A 70 12.96 11.55 -1.15
C GLU A 70 12.95 11.28 0.37
N ASN A 71 11.82 11.56 1.03
CA ASN A 71 11.63 11.26 2.45
C ASN A 71 11.24 9.80 2.70
N ILE A 72 10.88 9.03 1.66
CA ILE A 72 10.50 7.61 1.76
C ILE A 72 11.78 6.77 1.81
N LEU A 73 12.09 6.21 2.98
CA LEU A 73 13.25 5.34 3.22
C LEU A 73 13.01 3.89 2.82
N ALA A 74 11.76 3.44 2.87
CA ALA A 74 11.34 2.11 2.45
C ALA A 74 9.84 2.13 2.11
N SER A 75 9.39 1.22 1.25
CA SER A 75 7.98 1.07 0.91
C SER A 75 7.63 -0.41 0.75
N SER A 76 6.47 -0.81 1.26
CA SER A 76 5.99 -2.19 1.21
C SER A 76 5.24 -2.45 -0.10
N PRO A 77 5.71 -3.36 -0.98
CA PRO A 77 4.86 -3.95 -2.01
C PRO A 77 3.60 -4.52 -1.36
N THR A 78 2.44 -4.14 -1.90
CA THR A 78 1.13 -4.44 -1.28
C THR A 78 0.10 -4.71 -2.36
N TRP A 79 -0.55 -5.87 -2.28
CA TRP A 79 -1.68 -6.23 -3.13
C TRP A 79 -2.97 -6.10 -2.34
N ASP A 80 -3.87 -5.24 -2.80
CA ASP A 80 -5.21 -5.12 -2.24
C ASP A 80 -6.16 -6.03 -3.02
N ILE A 81 -6.69 -7.05 -2.34
CA ILE A 81 -7.59 -8.06 -2.91
C ILE A 81 -9.00 -7.76 -2.45
N ASP A 82 -9.78 -7.14 -3.35
CA ASP A 82 -11.15 -6.75 -3.10
C ASP A 82 -12.12 -7.78 -3.67
N LEU A 83 -13.06 -8.24 -2.84
CA LEU A 83 -14.18 -9.07 -3.27
C LEU A 83 -15.17 -8.22 -4.08
N LYS A 84 -15.41 -8.60 -5.33
CA LYS A 84 -16.44 -8.00 -6.20
C LYS A 84 -17.75 -8.77 -6.09
N ASP A 85 -17.66 -10.09 -6.19
CA ASP A 85 -18.77 -11.03 -6.12
C ASP A 85 -18.24 -12.38 -5.58
N GLY A 86 -19.12 -13.23 -5.07
CA GLY A 86 -18.74 -14.53 -4.50
C GLY A 86 -18.45 -14.49 -3.00
N SER A 87 -17.46 -15.26 -2.56
CA SER A 87 -17.20 -15.54 -1.15
C SER A 87 -15.82 -15.05 -0.71
N TRP A 88 -15.65 -14.84 0.60
CA TRP A 88 -14.34 -14.56 1.20
C TRP A 88 -13.30 -15.64 0.87
N LYS A 89 -13.73 -16.87 0.58
CA LYS A 89 -12.86 -17.96 0.13
C LYS A 89 -12.15 -17.64 -1.19
N ASP A 90 -12.80 -16.91 -2.09
CA ASP A 90 -12.20 -16.48 -3.37
C ASP A 90 -11.04 -15.51 -3.13
N VAL A 91 -11.16 -14.63 -2.12
CA VAL A 91 -10.09 -13.72 -1.69
C VAL A 91 -8.91 -14.51 -1.14
N ILE A 92 -9.16 -15.52 -0.31
CA ILE A 92 -8.10 -16.38 0.26
C ILE A 92 -7.38 -17.19 -0.81
N GLN A 93 -8.13 -17.75 -1.78
CA GLN A 93 -7.53 -18.44 -2.90
C GLN A 93 -6.62 -17.51 -3.72
N LYS A 94 -7.06 -16.27 -3.95
CA LYS A 94 -6.25 -15.27 -4.66
C LYS A 94 -5.03 -14.81 -3.86
N ALA A 95 -5.15 -14.67 -2.54
CA ALA A 95 -4.03 -14.37 -1.66
C ALA A 95 -2.98 -15.51 -1.70
N SER A 96 -3.43 -16.76 -1.70
CA SER A 96 -2.56 -17.93 -1.83
C SER A 96 -1.82 -17.96 -3.17
N GLU A 97 -2.51 -17.63 -4.26
CA GLU A 97 -1.85 -17.52 -5.58
C GLU A 97 -0.76 -16.45 -5.61
N ILE A 98 -0.95 -15.32 -4.92
CA ILE A 98 0.07 -14.27 -4.78
C ILE A 98 1.25 -14.81 -3.95
N ILE A 99 0.99 -15.48 -2.83
CA ILE A 99 2.04 -16.08 -1.99
C ILE A 99 2.86 -17.07 -2.82
N ASP A 100 2.22 -18.00 -3.54
CA ASP A 100 2.91 -18.97 -4.39
C ASP A 100 3.77 -18.30 -5.47
N LEU A 101 3.33 -17.17 -6.02
CA LEU A 101 4.13 -16.39 -6.97
C LEU A 101 5.35 -15.76 -6.30
N LEU A 102 5.20 -15.22 -5.09
CA LEU A 102 6.30 -14.64 -4.33
C LEU A 102 7.33 -15.69 -3.92
N GLU A 103 6.88 -16.87 -3.49
CA GLU A 103 7.76 -17.99 -3.15
C GLU A 103 8.59 -18.45 -4.35
N ARG A 104 7.98 -18.52 -5.54
CA ARG A 104 8.70 -18.81 -6.80
C ARG A 104 9.73 -17.75 -7.18
N GLU A 105 9.55 -16.52 -6.69
CA GLU A 105 10.48 -15.41 -6.85
C GLU A 105 11.46 -15.29 -5.65
N GLY A 106 11.48 -16.27 -4.74
CA GLY A 106 12.41 -16.35 -3.62
C GLY A 106 12.01 -15.55 -2.37
N VAL A 107 10.82 -14.93 -2.34
CA VAL A 107 10.36 -14.12 -1.19
C VAL A 107 9.36 -14.90 -0.35
N ILE A 108 9.80 -15.40 0.81
CA ILE A 108 9.02 -16.33 1.63
C ILE A 108 8.82 -15.76 3.04
N ASN A 109 9.92 -15.42 3.72
CA ASN A 109 9.92 -15.13 5.16
C ASN A 109 9.50 -13.70 5.50
N SER A 110 9.48 -12.82 4.50
CA SER A 110 9.08 -11.42 4.64
C SER A 110 7.65 -11.14 4.17
N VAL A 111 6.88 -12.18 3.85
CA VAL A 111 5.48 -12.05 3.39
C VAL A 111 4.53 -12.16 4.58
N PHE A 112 3.48 -11.35 4.59
CA PHE A 112 2.37 -11.52 5.52
C PHE A 112 1.04 -11.15 4.86
N VAL A 113 -0.03 -11.75 5.37
CA VAL A 113 -1.40 -11.45 4.95
C VAL A 113 -2.09 -10.67 6.05
N LYS A 114 -2.95 -9.73 5.66
CA LYS A 114 -3.85 -9.02 6.56
C LYS A 114 -5.25 -9.04 5.99
N TRP A 115 -6.19 -9.69 6.69
CA TRP A 115 -7.60 -9.52 6.37
C TRP A 115 -8.07 -8.15 6.86
N SER A 116 -8.53 -7.29 5.96
CA SER A 116 -8.87 -5.89 6.26
C SER A 116 -10.34 -5.68 6.64
N GLY A 117 -11.15 -6.74 6.58
CA GLY A 117 -12.55 -6.78 6.99
C GLY A 117 -13.46 -7.33 5.90
N ARG A 118 -13.29 -6.87 4.65
CA ARG A 118 -14.03 -7.33 3.47
C ARG A 118 -13.15 -7.97 2.38
N GLY A 119 -11.83 -7.85 2.53
CA GLY A 119 -10.84 -8.36 1.62
C GLY A 119 -9.55 -8.65 2.37
N ALA A 120 -8.51 -8.98 1.62
CA ALA A 120 -7.20 -9.28 2.17
C ALA A 120 -6.14 -8.43 1.48
N HIS A 121 -5.12 -8.06 2.23
CA HIS A 121 -3.92 -7.46 1.69
C HIS A 121 -2.76 -8.42 1.88
N VAL A 122 -2.03 -8.69 0.81
CA VAL A 122 -0.74 -9.38 0.88
C VAL A 122 0.34 -8.32 0.86
N HIS A 123 1.32 -8.44 1.75
CA HIS A 123 2.38 -7.47 1.93
C HIS A 123 3.74 -8.16 1.94
N ILE A 124 4.76 -7.51 1.36
CA ILE A 124 6.16 -7.80 1.67
C ILE A 124 6.64 -6.76 2.68
N ASN A 125 7.25 -7.20 3.77
CA ASN A 125 7.84 -6.31 4.76
C ASN A 125 8.85 -5.37 4.09
N PRO A 126 8.74 -4.03 4.27
CA PRO A 126 9.63 -3.07 3.62
C PRO A 126 11.11 -3.23 4.00
N HIS A 127 11.42 -3.90 5.12
CA HIS A 127 12.80 -4.21 5.53
C HIS A 127 13.42 -5.42 4.83
N ALA A 128 12.65 -6.15 4.01
CA ALA A 128 13.17 -7.24 3.18
C ALA A 128 14.13 -6.74 2.09
N PHE A 129 14.07 -5.45 1.76
CA PHE A 129 14.92 -4.81 0.76
C PHE A 129 16.15 -4.19 1.40
N SER A 130 17.32 -4.61 0.96
CA SER A 130 18.59 -4.11 1.48
C SER A 130 18.75 -2.60 1.25
N GLU A 131 19.73 -2.00 1.92
CA GLU A 131 20.10 -0.62 1.64
C GLU A 131 20.69 -0.48 0.22
N ASP A 132 21.42 -1.49 -0.25
CA ASP A 132 22.06 -1.48 -1.56
C ASP A 132 21.03 -1.43 -2.68
N ILE A 133 19.96 -2.24 -2.61
CA ILE A 133 18.89 -2.17 -3.61
C ILE A 133 18.12 -0.85 -3.53
N ARG A 134 17.88 -0.33 -2.33
CA ARG A 134 17.16 0.95 -2.13
C ARG A 134 17.96 2.18 -2.59
N LYS A 135 19.29 2.08 -2.67
CA LYS A 135 20.15 3.08 -3.30
C LYS A 135 20.11 3.01 -4.83
N LYS A 136 19.96 1.80 -5.38
CA LYS A 136 19.87 1.58 -6.84
C LYS A 136 18.49 1.93 -7.41
N ILE A 137 17.43 1.56 -6.68
CA ILE A 137 16.03 1.71 -7.09
C ILE A 137 15.28 2.40 -5.96
N ASP A 138 14.59 3.48 -6.30
CA ASP A 138 13.80 4.24 -5.34
C ASP A 138 12.76 3.34 -4.64
N PRO A 139 12.57 3.44 -3.30
CA PRO A 139 11.70 2.52 -2.58
C PRO A 139 10.24 2.49 -3.06
N LEU A 140 9.70 3.62 -3.52
CA LEU A 140 8.35 3.67 -4.09
C LEU A 140 8.30 2.94 -5.44
N ASP A 141 9.36 3.03 -6.24
CA ASP A 141 9.51 2.26 -7.49
C ASP A 141 9.63 0.76 -7.20
N ILE A 142 10.36 0.35 -6.16
CA ILE A 142 10.43 -1.06 -5.73
C ILE A 142 9.02 -1.57 -5.41
N ALA A 143 8.29 -0.88 -4.51
CA ALA A 143 6.95 -1.28 -4.12
C ALA A 143 5.98 -1.34 -5.31
N TYR A 144 5.98 -0.31 -6.15
CA TYR A 144 5.09 -0.23 -7.31
C TYR A 144 5.41 -1.31 -8.36
N SER A 145 6.68 -1.46 -8.74
CA SER A 145 7.10 -2.37 -9.80
C SER A 145 6.87 -3.82 -9.41
N ILE A 146 7.23 -4.23 -8.18
CA ILE A 146 6.97 -5.59 -7.67
C ILE A 146 5.47 -5.87 -7.63
N THR A 147 4.67 -4.91 -7.11
CA THR A 147 3.23 -5.08 -7.04
C THR A 147 2.63 -5.33 -8.42
N GLN A 148 2.99 -4.52 -9.42
CA GLN A 148 2.51 -4.68 -10.79
C GLN A 148 3.05 -5.95 -11.46
N TYR A 149 4.32 -6.30 -11.20
CA TYR A 149 4.97 -7.49 -11.75
C TYR A 149 4.21 -8.77 -11.39
N ILE A 150 3.77 -8.87 -10.14
CA ILE A 150 2.95 -9.99 -9.67
C ILE A 150 1.54 -9.91 -10.21
N VAL A 151 0.89 -8.72 -10.23
CA VAL A 151 -0.45 -8.55 -10.81
C VAL A 151 -0.51 -9.05 -12.26
N ASN A 152 0.50 -8.74 -13.07
CA ASN A 152 0.58 -9.17 -14.47
C ASN A 152 0.72 -10.70 -14.65
N ARG A 153 1.00 -11.44 -13.57
CA ARG A 153 1.19 -12.91 -13.56
C ARG A 153 0.03 -13.65 -12.89
N LEU A 154 -0.90 -12.93 -12.30
CA LEU A 154 -2.08 -13.54 -11.69
C LEU A 154 -3.05 -14.01 -12.78
N ARG A 155 -3.70 -15.14 -12.52
CA ARG A 155 -4.84 -15.58 -13.32
C ARG A 155 -5.99 -14.60 -13.12
N PRO A 156 -6.65 -14.13 -14.20
CA PRO A 156 -7.83 -13.30 -14.09
C PRO A 156 -8.91 -13.96 -13.23
N SER A 157 -9.66 -13.16 -12.48
CA SER A 157 -10.81 -13.62 -11.73
C SER A 157 -11.99 -12.68 -11.96
N LEU A 158 -13.19 -13.23 -12.00
CA LEU A 158 -14.44 -12.47 -12.04
C LEU A 158 -14.93 -12.11 -10.62
N SER A 159 -14.60 -12.93 -9.61
CA SER A 159 -15.04 -12.75 -8.22
C SER A 159 -14.21 -11.74 -7.44
N VAL A 160 -12.92 -11.61 -7.77
CA VAL A 160 -11.98 -10.75 -7.03
C VAL A 160 -11.20 -9.83 -7.96
N ALA A 161 -10.92 -8.63 -7.48
CA ALA A 161 -9.96 -7.72 -8.10
C ALA A 161 -8.70 -7.63 -7.26
N VAL A 162 -7.55 -7.70 -7.94
CA VAL A 162 -6.24 -7.40 -7.34
C VAL A 162 -5.71 -6.15 -8.01
N GLU A 163 -5.53 -5.09 -7.24
CA GLU A 163 -5.12 -3.79 -7.77
C GLU A 163 -3.77 -3.36 -7.19
N ASN A 164 -2.94 -2.77 -8.05
CA ASN A 164 -1.76 -2.05 -7.60
C ASN A 164 -2.18 -0.67 -7.08
N LYS A 165 -2.37 -0.56 -5.77
CA LYS A 165 -2.78 0.68 -5.11
C LYS A 165 -1.61 1.50 -4.56
N ILE A 166 -0.37 1.14 -4.86
CA ILE A 166 0.82 1.88 -4.43
C ILE A 166 0.74 3.33 -4.94
N ASP A 167 0.75 4.25 -4.00
CA ASP A 167 0.77 5.69 -4.22
C ASP A 167 1.44 6.36 -3.01
N ILE A 168 2.02 7.54 -3.22
CA ILE A 168 2.74 8.32 -2.19
C ILE A 168 1.88 8.52 -0.94
N GLN A 169 0.57 8.69 -1.11
CA GLN A 169 -0.35 9.02 -0.03
C GLN A 169 -1.22 7.84 0.40
N ARG A 170 -1.07 6.67 -0.21
CA ARG A 170 -1.92 5.51 0.07
C ARG A 170 -1.78 5.09 1.53
N VAL A 171 -2.91 4.79 2.14
CA VAL A 171 -2.99 4.19 3.47
C VAL A 171 -3.82 2.93 3.43
N PHE A 172 -3.48 1.96 4.26
CA PHE A 172 -4.12 0.66 4.39
C PHE A 172 -4.58 0.46 5.83
N THR A 173 -5.67 -0.28 6.03
CA THR A 173 -6.21 -0.57 7.38
C THR A 173 -5.09 -1.11 8.28
N ALA A 174 -4.91 -0.52 9.45
CA ALA A 174 -3.92 -0.98 10.42
C ALA A 174 -4.37 -2.32 11.03
N PRO A 175 -3.44 -3.24 11.36
CA PRO A 175 -3.79 -4.42 12.14
C PRO A 175 -4.52 -4.04 13.44
N LEU A 176 -5.45 -4.89 13.88
CA LEU A 176 -6.33 -4.69 15.05
C LEU A 176 -7.29 -3.49 14.98
N SER A 177 -7.33 -2.77 13.85
CA SER A 177 -8.38 -1.78 13.58
C SER A 177 -9.69 -2.45 13.18
N PHE A 178 -10.82 -1.82 13.48
CA PHE A 178 -12.07 -2.15 12.81
C PHE A 178 -12.03 -1.80 11.31
N HIS A 179 -12.86 -2.47 10.53
CA HIS A 179 -13.21 -2.02 9.19
C HIS A 179 -14.17 -0.82 9.24
N ARG A 180 -14.02 0.11 8.30
CA ARG A 180 -14.80 1.36 8.24
C ARG A 180 -16.33 1.23 8.16
N THR A 181 -16.86 0.08 7.73
CA THR A 181 -18.32 -0.12 7.57
C THR A 181 -18.85 -1.44 8.11
N VAL A 182 -17.99 -2.36 8.55
CA VAL A 182 -18.44 -3.65 9.11
C VAL A 182 -17.77 -3.87 10.45
N ASN A 183 -18.45 -4.57 11.37
CA ASN A 183 -17.95 -4.83 12.72
C ASN A 183 -17.01 -6.04 12.71
N ARG A 184 -15.91 -5.90 11.97
CA ARG A 184 -14.86 -6.91 11.81
C ARG A 184 -13.52 -6.28 12.15
N VAL A 185 -12.68 -7.00 12.87
CA VAL A 185 -11.32 -6.59 13.22
C VAL A 185 -10.38 -7.03 12.13
N ALA A 186 -9.44 -6.16 11.76
CA ALA A 186 -8.39 -6.48 10.81
C ALA A 186 -7.33 -7.36 11.48
N VAL A 187 -7.11 -8.56 10.96
CA VAL A 187 -6.19 -9.54 11.55
C VAL A 187 -5.05 -9.88 10.60
N CYS A 188 -3.85 -10.03 11.15
CA CYS A 188 -2.69 -10.54 10.41
C CYS A 188 -2.70 -12.06 10.47
N ILE A 189 -2.37 -12.69 9.34
CA ILE A 189 -2.40 -14.13 9.12
C ILE A 189 -1.01 -14.52 8.57
N PRO A 190 -0.31 -15.50 9.19
CA PRO A 190 0.89 -16.09 8.62
C PRO A 190 0.60 -16.69 7.22
N PRO A 191 1.52 -16.57 6.24
CA PRO A 191 1.31 -17.14 4.90
C PRO A 191 0.98 -18.64 4.91
N ASP A 192 1.62 -19.42 5.78
CA ASP A 192 1.41 -20.87 5.94
C ASP A 192 0.02 -21.23 6.48
N LEU A 193 -0.64 -20.31 7.19
CA LEU A 193 -2.00 -20.50 7.71
C LEU A 193 -3.08 -19.83 6.84
N VAL A 194 -2.72 -19.23 5.69
CA VAL A 194 -3.69 -18.47 4.87
C VAL A 194 -4.87 -19.34 4.42
N ASN A 195 -4.62 -20.60 4.07
CA ASN A 195 -5.64 -21.54 3.61
C ASN A 195 -6.53 -22.09 4.74
N GLU A 196 -6.10 -21.93 5.99
CA GLU A 196 -6.87 -22.29 7.19
C GLU A 196 -7.73 -21.14 7.69
N PHE A 197 -7.61 -19.95 7.10
CA PHE A 197 -8.39 -18.79 7.50
C PHE A 197 -9.88 -19.12 7.46
N ASP A 198 -10.56 -18.80 8.54
CA ASP A 198 -12.02 -18.71 8.57
C ASP A 198 -12.41 -17.27 8.88
N ILE A 199 -13.49 -16.80 8.26
CA ILE A 199 -13.96 -15.43 8.42
C ILE A 199 -14.26 -15.12 9.90
N SER A 200 -14.64 -16.10 10.73
CA SER A 200 -14.84 -15.93 12.18
C SER A 200 -13.62 -15.38 12.93
N TRP A 201 -12.40 -15.55 12.41
CA TRP A 201 -11.17 -15.01 13.02
C TRP A 201 -11.16 -13.48 13.11
N THR A 202 -12.11 -12.82 12.46
CA THR A 202 -12.25 -11.36 12.42
C THR A 202 -13.40 -10.85 13.29
N ASP A 203 -14.03 -11.73 14.08
CA ASP A 203 -15.12 -11.34 14.99
C ASP A 203 -14.61 -10.32 16.03
N SER A 204 -15.37 -9.25 16.24
CA SER A 204 -15.01 -8.17 17.15
C SER A 204 -14.80 -8.57 18.61
N ARG A 205 -15.38 -9.70 19.04
CA ARG A 205 -15.35 -10.18 20.42
C ARG A 205 -14.36 -11.32 20.63
N ASP A 206 -14.02 -12.05 19.58
CA ASP A 206 -13.18 -13.25 19.62
C ASP A 206 -12.35 -13.38 18.34
N PHE A 207 -11.49 -12.38 18.08
CA PHE A 207 -10.64 -12.37 16.90
C PHE A 207 -9.37 -13.22 17.12
N LYS A 208 -8.88 -13.83 16.04
CA LYS A 208 -7.60 -14.54 16.01
C LYS A 208 -6.58 -13.70 15.24
N HIS A 209 -5.61 -13.14 15.96
CA HIS A 209 -4.56 -12.30 15.40
C HIS A 209 -3.17 -12.87 15.68
N PHE A 210 -2.30 -12.82 14.68
CA PHE A 210 -0.91 -13.27 14.78
C PHE A 210 0.04 -12.06 14.75
N PRO A 211 0.46 -11.53 15.91
CA PRO A 211 1.17 -10.25 16.00
C PRO A 211 2.59 -10.30 15.42
N ASP A 212 3.20 -11.48 15.33
CA ASP A 212 4.56 -11.61 14.80
C ASP A 212 4.60 -11.66 13.28
N SER A 213 3.51 -12.02 12.61
CA SER A 213 3.49 -12.26 11.16
C SER A 213 3.96 -11.04 10.36
N TRP A 214 3.49 -9.85 10.72
CA TRP A 214 3.84 -8.61 10.01
C TRP A 214 5.20 -8.01 10.42
N ARG A 215 5.83 -8.56 11.46
CA ARG A 215 7.14 -8.09 11.98
C ARG A 215 8.31 -8.88 11.42
N LYS A 216 8.08 -10.11 10.94
CA LYS A 216 9.12 -10.97 10.37
C LYS A 216 9.60 -10.44 9.02
N PHE A 217 10.91 -10.53 8.81
CA PHE A 217 11.56 -10.30 7.52
C PHE A 217 12.97 -10.90 7.50
N VAL A 218 13.48 -11.12 6.29
CA VAL A 218 14.88 -11.46 6.03
C VAL A 218 15.48 -10.35 5.18
N LEU A 219 16.51 -9.68 5.68
CA LEU A 219 17.18 -8.58 4.98
C LEU A 219 17.79 -9.09 3.67
N GLY A 220 17.45 -8.43 2.56
CA GLY A 220 17.94 -8.77 1.22
C GLY A 220 17.12 -9.82 0.47
N GLU A 221 16.13 -10.44 1.13
CA GLU A 221 15.28 -11.47 0.50
C GLU A 221 14.52 -10.93 -0.73
N GLY A 222 14.16 -9.64 -0.73
CA GLY A 222 13.42 -9.02 -1.82
C GLY A 222 14.27 -8.45 -2.96
N ASP A 223 15.60 -8.47 -2.87
CA ASP A 223 16.48 -7.68 -3.73
C ASP A 223 16.44 -8.15 -5.20
N GLU A 224 16.52 -9.46 -5.44
CA GLU A 224 16.47 -10.02 -6.81
C GLU A 224 15.12 -9.73 -7.48
N LEU A 225 14.03 -9.93 -6.74
CA LEU A 225 12.68 -9.60 -7.23
C LEU A 225 12.54 -8.10 -7.53
N ALA A 226 13.14 -7.23 -6.71
CA ALA A 226 13.13 -5.78 -6.97
C ALA A 226 13.83 -5.42 -8.28
N GLU A 227 15.03 -5.95 -8.55
CA GLU A 227 15.75 -5.70 -9.82
C GLU A 227 14.95 -6.24 -11.01
N LYS A 228 14.46 -7.48 -10.91
CA LYS A 228 13.68 -8.15 -11.96
C LYS A 228 12.38 -7.41 -12.27
N ALA A 229 11.64 -7.01 -11.25
CA ALA A 229 10.37 -6.31 -11.39
C ALA A 229 10.56 -4.90 -11.95
N PHE A 230 11.54 -4.16 -11.45
CA PHE A 230 11.84 -2.83 -11.95
C PHE A 230 12.31 -2.84 -13.41
N PHE A 231 13.13 -3.82 -13.81
CA PHE A 231 13.53 -3.99 -15.20
C PHE A 231 12.32 -4.24 -16.11
N ALA A 232 11.35 -5.06 -15.67
CA ALA A 232 10.19 -5.44 -16.46
C ALA A 232 9.08 -4.36 -16.51
N ILE A 233 8.86 -3.65 -15.40
CA ILE A 233 7.73 -2.71 -15.24
C ILE A 233 8.17 -1.25 -15.33
N GLY A 234 9.36 -0.93 -14.80
CA GLY A 234 9.85 0.43 -14.65
C GLY A 234 9.31 1.16 -13.42
N PRO A 235 9.54 2.48 -13.35
CA PRO A 235 9.24 3.29 -12.17
C PRO A 235 7.75 3.60 -12.01
N TYR A 236 7.37 4.02 -10.80
CA TYR A 236 6.13 4.72 -10.53
C TYR A 236 6.09 6.05 -11.30
N ILE A 237 5.12 6.19 -12.21
CA ILE A 237 5.03 7.30 -13.17
C ILE A 237 4.17 8.46 -12.64
N ALA A 238 3.16 8.17 -11.82
CA ALA A 238 2.29 9.21 -11.29
C ALA A 238 3.08 10.12 -10.32
N GLY A 239 2.89 11.44 -10.43
CA GLY A 239 3.61 12.42 -9.61
C GLY A 239 5.06 12.73 -10.04
N ARG A 240 5.64 12.06 -11.05
CA ARG A 240 6.88 12.58 -11.67
C ARG A 240 6.51 13.73 -12.62
N SER A 241 7.02 14.93 -12.34
CA SER A 241 7.06 15.99 -13.35
C SER A 241 7.80 15.44 -14.57
N ARG A 242 7.06 15.19 -15.67
CA ARG A 242 7.67 14.79 -16.93
C ARG A 242 8.47 15.98 -17.44
N ARG A 243 9.75 16.04 -17.07
CA ARG A 243 10.70 16.91 -17.77
C ARG A 243 10.91 16.29 -19.14
N ARG A 244 10.08 16.69 -20.11
CA ARG A 244 10.24 16.33 -21.51
C ARG A 244 11.67 16.66 -21.93
N LYS A 245 12.48 15.65 -22.24
CA LYS A 245 13.84 15.83 -22.80
C LYS A 245 13.79 16.41 -24.21
N HIS A 246 12.70 16.11 -24.93
CA HIS A 246 12.44 16.52 -26.31
C HIS A 246 11.21 17.40 -26.38
N LYS A 247 11.17 18.29 -27.37
CA LYS A 247 9.97 19.06 -27.66
C LYS A 247 8.83 18.08 -28.06
N PRO A 248 7.55 18.46 -27.89
CA PRO A 248 6.44 17.74 -28.50
C PRO A 248 6.74 17.40 -29.98
N LEU A 249 6.43 16.18 -30.44
CA LEU A 249 6.73 15.73 -31.81
C LEU A 249 6.13 16.66 -32.87
N ASP A 250 4.95 17.21 -32.60
CA ASP A 250 4.27 18.23 -33.40
C ASP A 250 5.10 19.52 -33.54
N GLN A 251 5.80 19.95 -32.48
CA GLN A 251 6.72 21.08 -32.57
C GLN A 251 7.99 20.72 -33.34
N GLU A 252 8.54 19.52 -33.18
CA GLU A 252 9.71 19.07 -33.95
C GLU A 252 9.37 18.95 -35.45
N ILE A 253 8.18 18.45 -35.78
CA ILE A 253 7.66 18.38 -37.15
C ILE A 253 7.47 19.80 -37.72
N LEU A 254 6.86 20.73 -36.99
CA LEU A 254 6.67 22.11 -37.43
C LEU A 254 7.99 22.86 -37.61
N GLU A 255 8.96 22.66 -36.72
CA GLU A 255 10.31 23.24 -36.85
C GLU A 255 11.06 22.65 -38.04
N ALA A 256 10.92 21.35 -38.30
CA ALA A 256 11.47 20.72 -39.50
C ALA A 256 10.82 21.30 -40.76
N PHE A 257 9.49 21.41 -40.82
CA PHE A 257 8.80 22.03 -41.96
C PHE A 257 9.20 23.49 -42.18
N ARG A 258 9.43 24.28 -41.12
CA ARG A 258 9.96 25.64 -41.26
C ARG A 258 11.39 25.65 -41.82
N ARG A 259 12.27 24.78 -41.34
CA ARG A 259 13.64 24.64 -41.88
C ARG A 259 13.66 24.23 -43.34
N PHE A 260 12.78 23.32 -43.76
CA PHE A 260 12.70 22.85 -45.15
C PHE A 260 11.86 23.77 -46.06
N GLY A 261 11.05 24.66 -45.50
CA GLY A 261 10.26 25.64 -46.24
C GLY A 261 11.00 26.95 -46.55
N GLU A 262 12.16 27.19 -45.91
CA GLU A 262 13.02 28.36 -46.17
C GLU A 262 14.11 28.10 -47.23
N GLU A 263 14.22 26.88 -47.75
CA GLU A 263 15.18 26.47 -48.80
C GLU A 263 14.54 26.30 -50.21
N LEU A 264 13.35 26.87 -50.44
CA LEU A 264 12.69 26.91 -51.77
C LEU A 264 12.37 28.34 -52.22
#